data_AF-A0A0D3DNQ8-F1
#
_entry.id   AF-A0A0D3DNQ8-F1
#
_cell.length_a   1.000
_cell.length_b   1.000
_cell.length_c   1.000
_cell.angle_alpha   90.00
_cell.angle_beta   90.00
_cell.angle_gamma   90.00
#
_symmetry.space_group_name_H-M   'P 1'
#
loop_
_entity.id
_entity.type
_entity.pdbx_description
1 polymer ?
#
loop_
_entity_poly.entity_id
_entity_poly.type
_entity_poly.pdbx_seq_one_letter_code
_entity_poly.pdbx_strand_id
1 'polypeptide(L)'
;MLDSYGFSYAIVWSEADFKKFAATYHILLQATLFFLLVILLREGKPEIIDLANFQIWKVSFRSMMGLFAAMNASTYLMFRNLYGYYEASDTTTSHFRIFEEVAIFFGILTLVCFLMNLFGFWGIICLPVTPPFVFFGLEFAKLS
;
A
#
# COMPACT_ATOMS: atom_id res chain seq x y z
N MET A 1 30.15 -4.57 -9.53
CA MET A 1 29.92 -3.31 -10.28
C MET A 1 28.69 -3.47 -11.15
N LEU A 2 27.53 -3.65 -10.52
CA LEU A 2 26.17 -3.51 -11.06
C LEU A 2 25.19 -3.76 -9.89
N ASP A 3 25.32 -2.97 -8.82
CA ASP A 3 24.67 -3.22 -7.52
C ASP A 3 23.62 -2.13 -7.19
N SER A 4 22.72 -1.84 -8.13
CA SER A 4 21.68 -0.82 -7.90
C SER A 4 20.43 -1.12 -8.72
N TYR A 5 19.54 -1.94 -8.18
CA TYR A 5 18.18 -2.09 -8.67
C TYR A 5 17.20 -2.04 -7.49
N GLY A 6 16.90 -0.83 -7.02
CA GLY A 6 15.87 -0.53 -6.02
C GLY A 6 15.68 0.98 -5.88
N PHE A 7 14.44 1.45 -5.74
CA PHE A 7 14.10 2.88 -5.68
C PHE A 7 14.69 3.58 -4.45
N SER A 8 14.93 2.84 -3.36
CA SER A 8 15.37 3.43 -2.09
C SER A 8 16.89 3.38 -1.84
N TYR A 9 17.70 2.91 -2.81
CA TYR A 9 19.16 3.06 -2.74
C TYR A 9 19.61 4.53 -2.78
N ALA A 10 18.76 5.44 -3.27
CA ALA A 10 19.00 6.88 -3.21
C ALA A 10 18.92 7.49 -1.79
N ILE A 11 18.31 6.78 -0.82
CA ILE A 11 18.08 7.26 0.56
C ILE A 11 19.05 6.60 1.58
N VAL A 12 19.93 5.68 1.12
CA VAL A 12 20.98 4.99 1.90
C VAL A 12 20.58 4.61 3.33
N TRP A 13 19.44 3.94 3.48
CA TRP A 13 19.15 3.22 4.72
C TRP A 13 19.93 1.93 4.80
N SER A 14 20.47 1.62 5.98
CA SER A 14 21.00 0.29 6.27
C SER A 14 19.89 -0.74 6.11
N GLU A 15 20.24 -2.00 5.80
CA GLU A 15 19.23 -3.06 5.66
C GLU A 15 18.38 -3.24 6.93
N ALA A 16 19.01 -3.09 8.11
CA ALA A 16 18.32 -3.19 9.39
C ALA A 16 17.32 -2.05 9.59
N ASP A 17 17.70 -0.82 9.25
CA ASP A 17 16.81 0.35 9.37
C ASP A 17 15.65 0.24 8.37
N PHE A 18 15.92 -0.18 7.13
CA PHE A 18 14.89 -0.42 6.12
C PHE A 18 13.90 -1.51 6.57
N LYS A 19 14.37 -2.64 7.11
CA LYS A 19 13.50 -3.69 7.64
C LYS A 19 12.59 -3.17 8.75
N LYS A 20 13.14 -2.41 9.69
CA LYS A 20 12.38 -1.81 10.80
C LYS A 20 11.35 -0.81 10.29
N PHE A 21 11.74 0.05 9.35
CA PHE A 21 10.85 0.99 8.68
C PHE A 21 9.70 0.27 8.01
N ALA A 22 10.00 -0.72 7.15
CA ALA A 22 9.03 -1.44 6.36
C ALA A 22 8.04 -2.18 7.27
N ALA A 23 8.52 -2.88 8.30
CA ALA A 23 7.66 -3.54 9.28
C ALA A 23 6.68 -2.56 9.95
N THR A 24 7.17 -1.40 10.39
CA THR A 24 6.34 -0.37 11.02
C THR A 24 5.29 0.17 10.04
N TYR A 25 5.70 0.45 8.80
CA TYR A 25 4.79 0.90 7.74
C TYR A 25 3.67 -0.12 7.49
N HIS A 26 3.99 -1.41 7.36
CA HIS A 26 2.98 -2.44 7.08
C HIS A 26 1.96 -2.58 8.21
N ILE A 27 2.40 -2.50 9.46
CA ILE A 27 1.51 -2.53 10.63
C ILE A 27 0.53 -1.34 10.57
N LEU A 28 1.05 -0.13 10.33
CA LEU A 28 0.24 1.08 10.23
C LEU A 28 -0.74 1.02 9.05
N LEU A 29 -0.27 0.55 7.89
CA LEU A 29 -1.09 0.41 6.69
C LEU A 29 -2.23 -0.58 6.93
N GLN A 30 -1.95 -1.78 7.44
CA GLN A 30 -2.96 -2.80 7.69
C GLN A 30 -3.99 -2.33 8.72
N ALA A 31 -3.56 -1.72 9.82
CA ALA A 31 -4.46 -1.15 10.81
C ALA A 31 -5.37 -0.07 10.18
N THR A 32 -4.79 0.84 9.39
CA THR A 32 -5.53 1.90 8.71
C THR A 32 -6.55 1.33 7.73
N LEU A 33 -6.15 0.40 6.86
CA LEU A 33 -7.05 -0.25 5.89
C LEU A 33 -8.17 -1.03 6.59
N PHE A 34 -7.87 -1.69 7.71
CA PHE A 34 -8.89 -2.38 8.50
C PHE A 34 -9.95 -1.41 9.03
N PHE A 35 -9.54 -0.28 9.63
CA PHE A 35 -10.50 0.73 10.10
C PHE A 35 -11.31 1.35 8.96
N LEU A 36 -10.68 1.66 7.82
CA LEU A 36 -11.37 2.18 6.64
C LEU A 36 -12.37 1.16 6.07
N LEU A 37 -12.03 -0.13 6.09
CA LEU A 37 -12.95 -1.20 5.71
C LEU A 37 -14.15 -1.29 6.66
N VAL A 38 -13.93 -1.19 7.98
CA VAL A 38 -15.02 -1.16 8.96
C VAL A 38 -15.95 0.03 8.71
N ILE A 39 -15.41 1.21 8.38
CA ILE A 39 -16.20 2.39 8.03
C ILE A 39 -17.03 2.12 6.76
N LEU A 40 -16.39 1.60 5.70
CA LEU A 40 -17.06 1.28 4.44
C LEU A 40 -18.22 0.29 4.66
N LEU A 41 -18.01 -0.76 5.46
CA LEU A 41 -19.04 -1.76 5.78
C LEU A 41 -20.20 -1.18 6.59
N ARG A 42 -19.97 -0.13 7.39
CA ARG A 42 -21.00 0.56 8.17
C ARG A 42 -21.85 1.53 7.33
N GLU A 43 -21.30 2.12 6.29
CA GLU A 43 -22.02 3.08 5.42
C GLU A 43 -23.07 2.41 4.50
N GLY A 44 -23.17 1.07 4.52
CA GLY A 44 -24.16 0.31 3.77
C GLY A 44 -23.52 -0.51 2.65
N LYS A 45 -24.36 -1.17 1.82
CA LYS A 45 -23.89 -2.13 0.81
C LYS A 45 -22.85 -1.45 -0.08
N PRO A 46 -21.58 -1.91 -0.09
CA PRO A 46 -20.64 -1.47 -1.11
C PRO A 46 -21.29 -1.73 -2.47
N GLU A 47 -21.15 -0.81 -3.41
CA GLU A 47 -21.53 -1.06 -4.80
C GLU A 47 -20.66 -2.20 -5.33
N ILE A 48 -21.12 -3.45 -5.12
CA ILE A 48 -20.47 -4.62 -5.65
C ILE A 48 -20.66 -4.54 -7.16
N ILE A 49 -19.55 -4.34 -7.86
CA ILE A 49 -19.53 -4.32 -9.30
C ILE A 49 -20.00 -5.70 -9.79
N ASP A 50 -21.14 -5.73 -10.49
CA ASP A 50 -21.58 -6.92 -11.21
C ASP A 50 -20.61 -7.18 -12.37
N LEU A 51 -19.63 -8.04 -12.11
CA LEU A 51 -18.62 -8.44 -13.08
C LEU A 51 -19.21 -9.17 -14.28
N ALA A 52 -20.38 -9.83 -14.13
CA ALA A 52 -21.01 -10.57 -15.22
C ALA A 52 -21.69 -9.65 -16.25
N ASN A 53 -22.17 -8.48 -15.81
CA ASN A 53 -22.79 -7.45 -16.66
C ASN A 53 -21.97 -6.16 -16.71
N PHE A 54 -20.66 -6.25 -16.55
CA PHE A 54 -19.77 -5.11 -16.40
C PHE A 54 -19.83 -4.18 -17.62
N GLN A 55 -20.36 -2.97 -17.43
CA GLN A 55 -20.35 -1.91 -18.42
C GLN A 55 -19.51 -0.75 -17.87
N ILE A 56 -18.32 -0.57 -18.43
CA ILE A 56 -17.34 0.39 -17.90
C ILE A 56 -17.88 1.84 -17.84
N TRP A 57 -18.78 2.21 -18.75
CA TRP A 57 -19.45 3.51 -18.78
C TRP A 57 -20.54 3.70 -17.71
N LYS A 58 -20.94 2.64 -16.99
CA LYS A 58 -21.91 2.71 -15.88
C LYS A 58 -21.26 2.75 -14.49
N VAL A 59 -19.94 2.57 -14.41
CA VAL A 59 -19.22 2.52 -13.13
C VAL A 59 -18.97 3.94 -12.63
N SER A 60 -19.40 4.24 -11.40
CA SER A 60 -19.07 5.52 -10.78
C SER A 60 -17.56 5.62 -10.54
N PHE A 61 -17.01 6.83 -10.58
CA PHE A 61 -15.60 7.05 -10.25
C PHE A 61 -15.20 6.42 -8.91
N ARG A 62 -16.06 6.55 -7.89
CA ARG A 62 -15.84 5.96 -6.57
C ARG A 62 -15.73 4.44 -6.65
N SER A 63 -16.61 3.78 -7.37
CA SER A 63 -16.60 2.33 -7.54
C SER A 63 -15.39 1.85 -8.33
N MET A 64 -14.94 2.61 -9.33
CA MET A 64 -13.68 2.33 -10.04
C MET A 64 -12.46 2.45 -9.11
N MET A 65 -12.41 3.47 -8.24
CA MET A 65 -11.33 3.59 -7.24
C MET A 65 -11.38 2.45 -6.22
N GLY A 66 -12.57 1.96 -5.85
CA GLY A 66 -12.71 0.80 -4.98
C GLY A 66 -12.15 -0.48 -5.61
N LEU A 67 -12.41 -0.68 -6.90
CA LEU A 67 -11.82 -1.79 -7.67
C LEU A 67 -10.29 -1.68 -7.71
N PHE A 68 -9.75 -0.50 -8.01
CA PHE A 68 -8.30 -0.29 -7.99
C PHE A 68 -7.70 -0.49 -6.60
N ALA A 69 -8.38 -0.08 -5.53
CA ALA A 69 -7.93 -0.35 -4.16
C ALA A 69 -7.83 -1.86 -3.92
N ALA A 70 -8.83 -2.64 -4.34
CA ALA A 70 -8.82 -4.10 -4.19
C ALA A 70 -7.69 -4.78 -5.01
N MET A 71 -7.48 -4.33 -6.25
CA MET A 71 -6.39 -4.83 -7.11
C MET A 71 -5.01 -4.52 -6.50
N ASN A 72 -4.79 -3.27 -6.08
CA ASN A 72 -3.53 -2.87 -5.44
C ASN A 72 -3.32 -3.60 -4.10
N ALA A 73 -4.38 -3.83 -3.32
CA ALA A 73 -4.31 -4.58 -2.06
C ALA A 73 -3.89 -6.04 -2.31
N SER A 74 -4.42 -6.65 -3.37
CA SER A 74 -4.05 -8.01 -3.77
C SER A 74 -2.58 -8.10 -4.17
N THR A 75 -2.09 -7.14 -4.96
CA THR A 75 -0.68 -7.05 -5.34
C THR A 75 0.22 -6.80 -4.13
N TYR A 76 -0.18 -5.90 -3.23
CA TYR A 76 0.49 -5.66 -1.96
C TYR A 76 0.66 -6.96 -1.14
N LEU A 77 -0.42 -7.72 -0.95
CA LEU A 77 -0.40 -8.98 -0.22
C LEU A 77 0.48 -10.02 -0.91
N MET A 78 0.44 -10.11 -2.25
CA MET A 78 1.29 -11.01 -3.01
C MET A 78 2.78 -10.74 -2.78
N PHE A 79 3.21 -9.48 -2.88
CA PHE A 79 4.62 -9.13 -2.65
C PHE A 79 5.06 -9.33 -1.20
N ARG A 80 4.18 -9.08 -0.22
CA ARG A 80 4.46 -9.38 1.19
C ARG A 80 4.61 -10.88 1.45
N ASN A 81 3.77 -11.70 0.84
CA ASN A 81 3.86 -13.15 0.96
C ASN A 81 5.12 -13.69 0.27
N LEU A 82 5.50 -13.15 -0.89
CA LEU A 82 6.76 -13.48 -1.55
C LEU A 82 7.95 -13.11 -0.68
N TYR A 83 7.98 -11.90 -0.12
CA TYR A 83 9.04 -11.49 0.81
C TYR A 83 9.14 -12.44 2.02
N GLY A 84 8.02 -12.73 2.68
CA GLY A 84 7.99 -13.64 3.83
C GLY A 84 8.41 -15.06 3.49
N TYR A 85 8.05 -15.57 2.31
CA TYR A 85 8.50 -16.88 1.82
C TYR A 85 10.03 -16.92 1.66
N TYR A 86 10.60 -15.91 1.01
CA TYR A 86 12.05 -15.85 0.77
C TYR A 86 12.86 -15.56 2.04
N GLU A 87 12.32 -14.78 2.98
CA GLU A 87 12.93 -14.58 4.30
C GLU A 87 12.93 -15.88 5.11
N ALA A 88 11.88 -16.69 5.01
CA ALA A 88 11.81 -17.99 5.68
C ALA A 88 12.70 -19.08 5.05
N SER A 89 13.04 -18.97 3.76
CA SER A 89 13.86 -19.96 3.04
C SER A 89 15.37 -19.75 3.16
N ASP A 90 15.83 -18.79 3.97
CA ASP A 90 17.25 -18.47 4.24
C ASP A 90 18.10 -18.24 2.97
N THR A 91 17.42 -17.90 1.87
CA THR A 91 18.05 -17.46 0.62
C THR A 91 18.61 -16.05 0.80
N THR A 92 19.77 -15.77 0.24
CA THR A 92 20.61 -14.59 0.51
C THR A 92 19.83 -13.26 0.50
N THR A 93 19.89 -12.55 1.64
CA THR A 93 19.04 -11.44 2.06
C THR A 93 19.07 -10.15 1.22
N SER A 94 20.10 -9.93 0.40
CA SER A 94 20.32 -8.64 -0.29
C SER A 94 19.38 -8.42 -1.48
N HIS A 95 18.84 -9.48 -2.09
CA HIS A 95 18.02 -9.36 -3.30
C HIS A 95 16.51 -9.15 -3.04
N PHE A 96 16.05 -9.23 -1.78
CA PHE A 96 14.62 -9.22 -1.44
C PHE A 96 14.06 -7.85 -1.06
N ARG A 97 14.91 -6.83 -0.93
CA ARG A 97 14.49 -5.44 -0.67
C ARG A 97 13.49 -4.93 -1.70
N ILE A 98 13.65 -5.34 -2.97
CA ILE A 98 12.74 -4.93 -4.05
C ILE A 98 11.30 -5.37 -3.81
N PHE A 99 11.06 -6.54 -3.21
CA PHE A 99 9.70 -7.00 -2.91
C PHE A 99 9.05 -6.15 -1.83
N GLU A 100 9.82 -5.71 -0.83
CA GLU A 100 9.35 -4.78 0.20
C GLU A 100 9.08 -3.39 -0.36
N GLU A 101 9.97 -2.85 -1.21
CA GLU A 101 9.75 -1.55 -1.87
C GLU A 101 8.48 -1.57 -2.73
N VAL A 102 8.30 -2.65 -3.51
CA VAL A 102 7.11 -2.82 -4.35
C VAL A 102 5.86 -3.00 -3.49
N ALA A 103 5.92 -3.78 -2.40
CA ALA A 103 4.83 -3.87 -1.44
C ALA A 103 4.46 -2.51 -0.84
N ILE A 104 5.46 -1.73 -0.42
CA ILE A 104 5.25 -0.37 0.10
C ILE A 104 4.52 0.50 -0.93
N PHE A 105 5.00 0.50 -2.18
CA PHE A 105 4.39 1.26 -3.29
C PHE A 105 2.93 0.87 -3.53
N PHE A 106 2.64 -0.43 -3.65
CA PHE A 106 1.26 -0.90 -3.81
C PHE A 106 0.40 -0.65 -2.58
N GLY A 107 0.98 -0.65 -1.38
CA GLY A 107 0.31 -0.25 -0.15
C GLY A 107 -0.12 1.23 -0.17
N ILE A 108 0.73 2.12 -0.66
CA ILE A 108 0.40 3.54 -0.84
C ILE A 108 -0.73 3.70 -1.86
N LEU A 109 -0.62 3.03 -3.02
CA LEU A 109 -1.67 3.07 -4.04
C LEU A 109 -3.00 2.54 -3.52
N THR A 110 -2.96 1.45 -2.74
CA THR A 110 -4.15 0.89 -2.08
C THR A 110 -4.81 1.96 -1.21
N LEU A 111 -4.04 2.62 -0.35
CA LEU A 111 -4.55 3.66 0.55
C LEU A 111 -5.15 4.85 -0.21
N VAL A 112 -4.46 5.35 -1.24
CA VAL A 112 -4.95 6.45 -2.08
C VAL A 112 -6.28 6.08 -2.74
N CYS A 113 -6.34 4.92 -3.40
CA CYS A 113 -7.55 4.45 -4.06
C CYS A 113 -8.69 4.20 -3.05
N PHE A 114 -8.39 3.68 -1.87
CA PHE A 114 -9.40 3.44 -0.82
C PHE A 114 -9.99 4.75 -0.30
N LEU A 115 -9.15 5.76 -0.04
CA LEU A 115 -9.63 7.09 0.36
C LEU A 115 -10.45 7.74 -0.75
N MET A 116 -10.07 7.57 -2.01
CA MET A 116 -10.84 8.10 -3.14
C MET A 116 -12.15 7.35 -3.39
N ASN A 117 -12.22 6.07 -3.03
CA ASN A 117 -13.47 5.32 -3.00
C ASN A 117 -14.42 5.89 -1.93
N LEU A 118 -13.91 6.14 -0.71
CA LEU A 118 -14.71 6.67 0.40
C LEU A 118 -15.14 8.12 0.19
N PHE A 119 -14.23 9.02 -0.20
CA PHE A 119 -14.48 10.47 -0.19
C PHE A 119 -14.52 11.11 -1.59
N GLY A 120 -14.44 10.31 -2.66
CA GLY A 120 -14.27 10.82 -4.02
C GLY A 120 -12.91 11.47 -4.22
N PHE A 121 -12.79 12.42 -5.16
CA PHE A 121 -11.51 13.10 -5.43
C PHE A 121 -10.91 13.78 -4.18
N TRP A 122 -11.76 14.21 -3.25
CA TRP A 122 -11.35 14.83 -1.98
C TRP A 122 -10.59 13.88 -1.05
N GLY A 123 -10.65 12.56 -1.27
CA GLY A 123 -9.89 11.58 -0.48
C GLY A 123 -8.38 11.80 -0.51
N ILE A 124 -7.84 12.45 -1.56
CA ILE A 124 -6.42 12.81 -1.64
C ILE A 124 -6.02 13.78 -0.52
N ILE A 125 -6.92 14.67 -0.09
CA ILE A 125 -6.67 15.62 1.00
C ILE A 125 -6.57 14.90 2.36
N CYS A 126 -7.20 13.72 2.49
CA CYS A 126 -7.09 12.91 3.70
C CYS A 126 -5.76 12.15 3.78
N LEU A 127 -4.99 12.06 2.70
CA LEU A 127 -3.76 11.26 2.65
C LEU A 127 -2.71 11.72 3.69
N PRO A 128 -2.39 13.02 3.84
CA PRO A 128 -1.36 13.47 4.78
C PRO A 128 -1.70 13.23 6.25
N VAL A 129 -2.98 13.06 6.59
CA VAL A 129 -3.42 12.78 7.97
C VAL A 129 -3.52 11.29 8.28
N THR A 130 -3.25 10.42 7.30
CA THR A 130 -3.26 8.97 7.55
C THR A 130 -2.00 8.52 8.27
N PRO A 131 -2.11 7.55 9.21
CA PRO A 131 -0.96 7.08 9.98
C PRO A 131 0.26 6.65 9.12
N PRO A 132 0.10 5.93 7.99
CA PRO A 132 1.24 5.55 7.15
C PRO A 132 1.95 6.75 6.53
N PHE A 133 1.21 7.79 6.11
CA PHE A 133 1.79 8.99 5.48
C PHE A 133 2.46 9.90 6.50
N VAL A 134 1.87 10.06 7.69
CA VAL A 134 2.50 10.78 8.80
C VAL A 134 3.82 10.11 9.19
N PHE A 135 3.82 8.78 9.32
CA PHE A 135 5.03 8.02 9.59
C PHE A 135 6.09 8.23 8.50
N PHE A 136 5.71 8.13 7.22
CA PHE A 136 6.59 8.43 6.10
C PHE A 136 7.22 9.82 6.19
N GLY A 137 6.41 10.86 6.40
CA GLY A 137 6.88 12.23 6.51
C GLY A 137 7.85 12.44 7.68
N LEU A 138 7.58 11.83 8.83
CA LEU A 138 8.46 11.88 10.00
C LEU A 138 9.80 11.20 9.75
N GLU A 139 9.80 10.04 9.10
CA GLU A 139 11.05 9.33 8.78
C GLU A 139 11.87 10.08 7.73
N PHE A 140 11.22 10.71 6.73
CA PHE A 140 11.92 11.60 5.79
C PHE A 140 12.52 12.83 6.47
N ALA A 141 11.80 13.46 7.39
CA ALA A 141 12.29 14.64 8.12
C ALA A 141 13.47 14.34 9.06
N LYS A 142 13.68 13.08 9.48
CA LYS A 142 14.85 12.67 10.27
C LYS A 142 16.13 12.54 9.43
N LEU A 143 15.99 12.44 8.11
CA LEU A 143 17.10 12.23 7.18
C LEU A 143 17.58 13.53 6.52
N SER A 144 16.82 14.61 6.67
CA SER A 144 17.14 15.98 6.22
C SER A 144 17.81 16.79 7.32
#